data_AF-A0A7V8Y644-F1
#
_entry.id   AF-A0A7V8Y644-F1
#
_cell.length_a   1.000
_cell.length_b   1.000
_cell.length_c   1.000
_cell.angle_alpha   90.00
_cell.angle_beta   90.00
_cell.angle_gamma   90.00
#
_symmetry.space_group_name_H-M   'P 1'
#
loop_
_entity.id
_entity.type
_entity.pdbx_description
1 polymer ?
#
loop_
_entity_poly.entity_id
_entity_poly.type
_entity_poly.pdbx_seq_one_letter_code
_entity_poly.pdbx_strand_id
1 'polypeptide(L)'
;MDIKPDVDNVVNLAPSFRRALLAANKAPRTIDSYMEAVRLFARFLEARGMPLQVGAIRREHVEAFLADILERFKPATAANKFR
;
A
#
# COMPACT_ATOMS: atom_id res chain seq x y z
N MET A 1 13.85 16.98 19.02
CA MET A 1 13.30 16.91 17.66
C MET A 1 13.91 15.68 17.02
N ASP A 2 13.35 14.51 17.32
CA ASP A 2 13.86 13.23 16.84
C ASP A 2 13.55 13.10 15.35
N ILE A 3 14.55 13.41 14.52
CA ILE A 3 14.53 13.04 13.11
C ILE A 3 14.67 11.52 13.11
N LYS A 4 13.54 10.80 13.11
CA LYS A 4 13.57 9.37 12.78
C LYS A 4 14.20 9.26 11.40
N PRO A 5 15.21 8.40 11.21
CA PRO A 5 15.81 8.24 9.90
C PRO A 5 14.71 7.79 8.93
N ASP A 6 14.87 8.11 7.64
CA ASP A 6 13.99 7.67 6.54
C ASP A 6 13.80 6.13 6.49
N VAL A 7 14.51 5.37 7.34
CA VAL A 7 14.32 3.94 7.57
C VAL A 7 12.91 3.54 8.01
N ASP A 8 12.10 4.44 8.58
CA ASP A 8 10.72 4.14 8.99
C ASP A 8 9.67 4.35 7.88
N ASN A 9 10.14 4.56 6.64
CA ASN A 9 9.32 4.74 5.45
C ASN A 9 8.78 3.40 4.91
N VAL A 10 7.51 3.38 4.45
CA VAL A 10 6.85 2.22 3.84
C VAL A 10 7.71 1.57 2.74
N VAL A 11 8.35 2.36 1.88
CA VAL A 11 9.17 1.85 0.76
C VAL A 11 10.43 1.16 1.28
N ASN A 12 11.10 1.77 2.26
CA ASN A 12 12.33 1.26 2.84
C ASN A 12 12.11 0.01 3.69
N LEU A 13 10.94 -0.11 4.34
CA LEU A 13 10.58 -1.27 5.15
C LEU A 13 10.02 -2.44 4.33
N ALA A 14 9.60 -2.22 3.07
CA ALA A 14 9.02 -3.25 2.21
C ALA A 14 9.90 -4.52 2.06
N PRO A 15 11.24 -4.43 1.86
CA PRO A 15 12.10 -5.62 1.82
C PRO A 15 12.19 -6.37 3.16
N SER A 16 12.11 -5.67 4.29
CA SER A 16 12.08 -6.27 5.62
C SER A 16 10.76 -7.02 5.85
N PHE A 17 9.64 -6.40 5.46
CA PHE A 17 8.33 -7.03 5.49
C PHE A 17 8.28 -8.30 4.63
N ARG A 18 8.84 -8.28 3.41
CA ARG A 18 8.95 -9.48 2.56
C ARG A 18 9.71 -10.61 3.26
N ARG A 19 10.83 -10.31 3.92
CA ARG A 19 11.61 -11.31 4.69
C ARG A 19 10.80 -11.89 5.83
N ALA A 20 10.02 -11.07 6.54
CA ALA A 20 9.13 -11.53 7.60
C ALA A 20 8.05 -12.48 7.06
N LEU A 21 7.46 -12.20 5.90
CA LEU A 21 6.48 -13.09 5.26
C LEU A 21 7.08 -14.44 4.83
N LEU A 22 8.32 -14.41 4.30
CA LEU A 22 9.07 -15.63 3.98
C LEU A 22 9.36 -16.46 5.23
N ALA A 23 9.82 -15.82 6.31
CA ALA A 23 10.07 -16.49 7.59
C ALA A 23 8.80 -17.09 8.20
N ALA A 24 7.63 -16.46 7.95
CA ALA A 24 6.33 -16.97 8.32
C ALA A 24 5.76 -18.06 7.37
N ASN A 25 6.59 -18.58 6.45
CA ASN A 25 6.25 -19.60 5.46
C ASN A 25 4.98 -19.28 4.64
N LYS A 26 4.78 -18.00 4.30
CA LYS A 26 3.67 -17.60 3.42
C LYS A 26 3.91 -18.08 1.99
N ALA A 27 2.85 -18.50 1.32
CA ALA A 27 2.92 -18.94 -0.07
C ALA A 27 3.46 -17.80 -0.97
N PRO A 28 4.29 -18.10 -1.99
CA PRO A 28 4.89 -17.08 -2.86
C PRO A 28 3.85 -16.12 -3.46
N ARG A 29 2.71 -16.66 -3.93
CA ARG A 29 1.60 -15.85 -4.46
C ARG A 29 1.02 -14.87 -3.44
N THR A 30 0.92 -15.27 -2.17
CA THR A 30 0.45 -14.38 -1.09
C THR A 30 1.44 -13.26 -0.83
N ILE A 31 2.74 -13.58 -0.84
CA ILE A 31 3.81 -12.59 -0.69
C ILE A 31 3.72 -11.57 -1.83
N ASP A 32 3.61 -12.02 -3.08
CA ASP A 32 3.51 -11.14 -4.23
C ASP A 32 2.30 -10.21 -4.12
N SER A 33 1.11 -10.73 -3.79
CA SER A 33 -0.09 -9.90 -3.57
C SER A 33 0.10 -8.87 -2.45
N TYR A 34 0.77 -9.22 -1.35
CA TYR A 34 1.03 -8.29 -0.26
C TYR A 34 2.03 -7.21 -0.66
N MET A 35 3.08 -7.58 -1.39
CA MET A 35 4.06 -6.61 -1.88
C MET A 35 3.48 -5.66 -2.93
N GLU A 36 2.57 -6.13 -3.78
CA GLU A 36 1.81 -5.27 -4.70
C GLU A 36 0.94 -4.27 -3.93
N ALA A 37 0.20 -4.71 -2.91
CA ALA A 37 -0.60 -3.83 -2.08
C ALA A 37 0.25 -2.74 -1.40
N VAL A 38 1.43 -3.10 -0.87
CA VAL A 38 2.39 -2.13 -0.27
C VAL A 38 2.86 -1.10 -1.30
N ARG A 39 3.19 -1.53 -2.53
CA ARG A 39 3.59 -0.61 -3.62
C ARG A 39 2.48 0.35 -4.01
N LEU A 40 1.25 -0.16 -4.17
CA LEU A 40 0.08 0.66 -4.49
C LEU A 40 -0.21 1.68 -3.39
N PHE A 41 -0.12 1.26 -2.13
CA PHE A 41 -0.33 2.14 -0.99
C PHE A 41 0.73 3.24 -0.89
N ALA A 42 2.01 2.91 -1.06
CA ALA A 42 3.08 3.91 -1.06
C ALA A 42 2.87 4.97 -2.17
N ARG A 43 2.57 4.54 -3.40
CA ARG A 43 2.26 5.45 -4.51
C ARG A 43 1.05 6.33 -4.23
N PHE A 44 0.01 5.77 -3.63
CA PHE A 44 -1.19 6.50 -3.24
C PHE A 44 -0.88 7.61 -2.24
N LEU A 45 -0.12 7.28 -1.20
CA LEU A 45 0.27 8.23 -0.16
C LEU A 45 1.11 9.37 -0.76
N GLU A 46 2.13 9.02 -1.54
CA GLU A 46 3.00 9.99 -2.22
C GLU A 46 2.21 10.92 -3.15
N ALA A 47 1.33 10.37 -3.99
CA ALA A 47 0.52 11.15 -4.93
C ALA A 47 -0.42 12.15 -4.24
N ARG A 48 -0.77 11.93 -2.97
CA ARG A 48 -1.66 12.81 -2.19
C ARG A 48 -0.92 13.64 -1.14
N GLY A 49 0.42 13.60 -1.13
CA GLY A 49 1.23 14.30 -0.12
C GLY A 49 0.98 13.79 1.30
N MET A 50 0.52 12.54 1.45
CA MET A 50 0.29 11.91 2.74
C MET A 50 1.60 11.34 3.33
N PRO A 51 1.69 11.15 4.66
CA PRO A 51 2.90 10.64 5.29
C PRO A 51 3.27 9.23 4.80
N LEU A 52 4.56 9.03 4.50
CA LEU A 52 5.13 7.71 4.16
C LEU A 52 5.78 7.02 5.36
N GLN A 53 5.98 7.73 6.46
CA GLN A 53 6.52 7.17 7.70
C GLN A 53 5.46 6.30 8.36
N VAL A 54 5.77 5.03 8.61
CA VAL A 54 4.81 4.04 9.15
C VAL A 54 4.22 4.52 10.48
N GLY A 55 5.00 5.19 11.33
CA GLY A 55 4.52 5.75 12.59
C GLY A 55 3.58 6.96 12.46
N ALA A 56 3.55 7.60 11.29
CA ALA A 56 2.68 8.73 10.99
C ALA A 56 1.45 8.32 10.15
N ILE A 57 1.40 7.09 9.67
CA ILE A 57 0.23 6.55 8.97
C ILE A 57 -0.88 6.29 9.98
N ARG A 58 -2.04 6.86 9.72
CA ARG A 58 -3.24 6.75 10.56
C ARG A 58 -4.36 6.06 9.79
N ARG A 59 -5.42 5.71 10.51
CA ARG A 59 -6.59 5.01 9.96
C ARG A 59 -7.18 5.75 8.76
N GLU A 60 -7.26 7.07 8.81
CA GLU A 60 -7.81 7.89 7.72
C GLU A 60 -7.05 7.74 6.40
N HIS A 61 -5.73 7.52 6.43
CA HIS A 61 -4.95 7.30 5.22
C HIS A 61 -5.25 5.92 4.60
N VAL A 62 -5.45 4.91 5.45
CA VAL A 62 -5.81 3.55 5.03
C VAL A 62 -7.21 3.53 4.44
N GLU A 63 -8.17 4.20 5.08
CA GLU A 63 -9.54 4.30 4.58
C GLU A 63 -9.60 5.04 3.24
N ALA A 64 -8.84 6.14 3.10
CA ALA A 64 -8.76 6.86 1.83
C ALA A 64 -8.16 6.00 0.71
N PHE A 65 -7.18 5.16 1.01
CA PHE A 65 -6.61 4.21 0.06
C PHE A 65 -7.62 3.12 -0.35
N LEU A 66 -8.33 2.55 0.60
CA LEU A 66 -9.37 1.55 0.32
C LEU A 66 -10.50 2.15 -0.52
N ALA A 67 -10.90 3.39 -0.25
CA ALA A 67 -11.88 4.11 -1.07
C ALA A 67 -11.40 4.27 -2.52
N ASP A 68 -10.15 4.70 -2.73
CA ASP A 68 -9.55 4.86 -4.06
C ASP A 68 -9.42 3.52 -4.82
N ILE A 69 -9.04 2.43 -4.13
CA ILE A 69 -9.08 1.08 -4.69
C ILE A 69 -10.49 0.74 -5.14
N LEU A 70 -11.48 0.88 -4.25
CA LEU A 70 -12.86 0.52 -4.55
C LEU A 70 -13.41 1.33 -5.72
N GLU A 71 -13.11 2.63 -5.80
CA GLU A 71 -13.50 3.48 -6.94
C GLU A 71 -12.88 3.01 -8.26
N ARG A 72 -11.59 2.66 -8.27
CA ARG A 72 -10.90 2.15 -9.47
C ARG A 72 -11.45 0.81 -9.96
N PHE A 73 -11.88 -0.06 -9.05
CA PHE A 73 -12.43 -1.37 -9.39
C PHE A 73 -13.95 -1.37 -9.64
N LYS A 74 -14.67 -0.27 -9.37
CA LYS A 74 -16.14 -0.29 -9.28
C LYS A 74 -16.91 -0.31 -10.61
N PRO A 75 -16.54 0.34 -11.73
CA PRO A 75 -16.19 -0.39 -12.96
C PRO A 75 -15.53 0.45 -14.11
N ALA A 76 -14.34 0.08 -14.57
CA ALA A 76 -13.95 0.32 -15.98
C ALA A 76 -14.75 -0.56 -16.98
N THR A 77 -15.68 -1.38 -16.46
CA THR A 77 -16.51 -2.36 -17.20
C THR A 77 -17.91 -1.85 -17.57
N ALA A 78 -18.30 -0.62 -17.19
CA ALA A 78 -19.63 -0.07 -17.54
C ALA A 78 -19.67 0.64 -18.91
N ALA A 79 -18.53 1.06 -19.47
CA ALA A 79 -18.49 1.85 -20.69
C ALA A 79 -18.68 1.06 -22.00
N ASN A 80 -18.78 -0.28 -21.96
CA ASN A 80 -18.90 -1.14 -23.14
C ASN A 80 -20.14 -2.06 -23.17
N LYS A 81 -21.10 -1.88 -22.24
CA LYS A 81 -22.27 -2.79 -22.14
C LYS A 81 -23.65 -2.16 -22.25
N PHE A 82 -23.75 -0.86 -22.53
CA PHE A 82 -25.01 -0.22 -22.88
C PHE A 82 -24.85 0.57 -24.18
N ARG A 83 -24.86 -0.16 -25.30
CA ARG A 83 -25.19 0.38 -26.63
C ARG A 83 -26.48 -0.27 -27.08
#